data_AF-A0AAU4ZKF8-F1
#
_entry.id   AF-A0AAU4ZKF8-F1
#
_cell.length_a   1.000
_cell.length_b   1.000
_cell.length_c   1.000
_cell.angle_alpha   90.00
_cell.angle_beta   90.00
_cell.angle_gamma   90.00
#
_symmetry.space_group_name_H-M   'P 1'
#
loop_
_entity.id
_entity.type
_entity.pdbx_description
1 polymer ?
#
loop_
_entity_poly.entity_id
_entity_poly.type
_entity_poly.pdbx_seq_one_letter_code
_entity_poly.pdbx_strand_id
1 'polypeptide(L)'
;MTARVHVDLLLSEEGRRTAAELTRRLKVSPASVSLAVNYLVQHGYVRRERDPQRRRDVYVIDDEAWYQSVVLSARQTLETARSAMTMAEASGPDSPVGQRMAKAGAFLERVSLDMMNSADRSRGLLA
;
A
#
# COMPACT_ATOMS: atom_id res chain seq x y z
N MET A 1 8.86 -11.19 -5.41
CA MET A 1 7.77 -12.14 -5.06
C MET A 1 6.42 -11.46 -4.88
N THR A 2 6.33 -10.40 -4.07
CA THR A 2 5.12 -9.60 -3.82
C THR A 2 4.31 -9.28 -5.08
N ALA A 3 4.95 -8.72 -6.12
CA ALA A 3 4.27 -8.41 -7.38
C ALA A 3 3.62 -9.63 -8.05
N ARG A 4 4.27 -10.81 -8.02
CA ARG A 4 3.72 -12.05 -8.59
C ARG A 4 2.48 -12.53 -7.84
N VAL A 5 2.47 -12.36 -6.52
CA VAL A 5 1.29 -12.69 -5.67
C VAL A 5 0.15 -11.73 -5.97
N HIS A 6 0.43 -10.43 -6.07
CA HIS A 6 -0.58 -9.42 -6.37
C HIS A 6 -1.23 -9.66 -7.75
N VAL A 7 -0.40 -9.93 -8.78
CA VAL A 7 -0.90 -10.21 -10.14
C VAL A 7 -1.68 -11.52 -10.20
N ASP A 8 -1.28 -12.60 -9.51
CA ASP A 8 -2.08 -13.85 -9.50
C ASP A 8 -3.44 -13.66 -8.81
N LEU A 9 -3.52 -12.80 -7.78
CA LEU A 9 -4.79 -12.40 -7.16
C LEU A 9 -5.66 -11.58 -8.11
N LEU A 10 -5.09 -10.57 -8.78
CA LEU A 10 -5.78 -9.75 -9.78
C LEU A 10 -6.35 -10.57 -10.95
N LEU A 11 -5.65 -11.63 -11.35
CA LEU A 11 -6.07 -12.53 -12.43
C LEU A 11 -6.93 -13.70 -11.95
N SER A 12 -7.32 -13.73 -10.67
CA SER A 12 -8.24 -14.73 -10.15
C SER A 12 -9.67 -14.35 -10.50
N GLU A 13 -10.44 -15.24 -11.14
CA GLU A 13 -11.85 -14.99 -11.47
C GLU A 13 -12.70 -14.66 -10.23
N GLU A 14 -12.37 -15.24 -9.08
CA GLU A 14 -13.07 -15.00 -7.83
C GLU A 14 -12.50 -13.79 -7.04
N GLY A 15 -11.43 -13.15 -7.54
CA GLY A 15 -10.72 -12.08 -6.82
C GLY A 15 -10.07 -12.51 -5.50
N ARG A 16 -9.95 -13.82 -5.27
CA ARG A 16 -9.46 -14.38 -3.99
C ARG A 16 -8.59 -15.60 -4.16
N ARG A 17 -7.67 -15.79 -3.20
CA ARG A 17 -6.80 -16.98 -3.08
C ARG A 17 -6.41 -17.25 -1.63
N THR A 18 -6.23 -18.52 -1.28
CA THR A 18 -5.55 -18.95 -0.06
C THR A 18 -4.02 -18.95 -0.24
N ALA A 19 -3.27 -18.91 0.87
CA ALA A 19 -1.81 -19.07 0.83
C ALA A 19 -1.37 -20.37 0.12
N ALA A 20 -2.13 -21.45 0.31
CA ALA A 20 -1.84 -22.75 -0.29
C ALA A 20 -2.03 -22.74 -1.81
N GLU A 21 -3.04 -22.04 -2.32
CA GLU A 21 -3.23 -21.87 -3.76
C GLU A 21 -2.14 -21.02 -4.38
N LEU A 22 -1.78 -19.89 -3.76
CA LEU A 22 -0.67 -19.05 -4.19
C LEU A 22 0.64 -19.83 -4.25
N THR A 23 0.93 -20.64 -3.23
CA THR A 23 2.10 -21.51 -3.17
C THR A 23 2.13 -22.47 -4.36
N ARG A 24 1.01 -23.16 -4.64
CA ARG A 24 0.91 -24.13 -5.74
C ARG A 24 1.03 -23.46 -7.11
N ARG A 25 0.29 -22.38 -7.34
CA ARG A 25 0.22 -21.69 -8.64
C ARG A 25 1.54 -21.02 -9.00
N LEU A 26 2.17 -20.35 -8.03
CA LEU A 26 3.42 -19.62 -8.25
C LEU A 26 4.68 -20.49 -8.13
N LYS A 27 4.53 -21.75 -7.68
CA LYS A 27 5.63 -22.70 -7.44
C LYS A 27 6.72 -22.11 -6.54
N VAL A 28 6.30 -21.53 -5.41
CA VAL A 28 7.18 -20.88 -4.43
C VAL A 28 6.89 -21.37 -3.02
N SER A 29 7.79 -21.11 -2.08
CA SER A 29 7.62 -21.58 -0.70
C SER A 29 6.45 -20.88 0.03
N PRO A 30 5.80 -21.55 1.00
CA PRO A 30 4.80 -20.92 1.87
C PRO A 30 5.32 -19.70 2.63
N ALA A 31 6.60 -19.70 3.00
CA ALA A 31 7.24 -18.57 3.68
C ALA A 31 7.32 -17.34 2.75
N SER A 32 7.69 -17.53 1.48
CA SER A 32 7.72 -16.46 0.49
C SER A 32 6.33 -15.88 0.21
N VAL A 33 5.30 -16.73 0.18
CA VAL A 33 3.89 -16.28 0.08
C VAL A 33 3.51 -15.47 1.30
N SER A 34 3.82 -15.95 2.51
CA SER A 34 3.50 -15.28 3.76
C SER A 34 4.11 -13.88 3.85
N LEU A 35 5.38 -13.73 3.45
CA LEU A 35 6.03 -12.41 3.39
C LEU A 35 5.32 -11.48 2.39
N ALA A 36 5.00 -12.00 1.21
CA ALA A 36 4.35 -11.22 0.14
C ALA A 36 2.94 -10.75 0.54
N VAL A 37 2.10 -11.64 1.06
CA VAL A 37 0.72 -11.29 1.44
C VAL A 37 0.68 -10.36 2.65
N ASN A 38 1.57 -10.53 3.63
CA ASN A 38 1.66 -9.60 4.76
C ASN A 38 2.03 -8.19 4.27
N TYR A 39 2.98 -8.07 3.34
CA TYR A 39 3.31 -6.79 2.73
C TYR A 39 2.11 -6.17 2.00
N LEU A 40 1.42 -6.94 1.17
CA LEU A 40 0.27 -6.47 0.41
C LEU A 40 -0.87 -6.00 1.32
N VAL A 41 -1.15 -6.74 2.40
CA VAL A 41 -2.14 -6.38 3.41
C VAL A 41 -1.75 -5.10 4.13
N GLN A 42 -0.49 -4.98 4.55
CA GLN A 42 0.01 -3.79 5.24
C GLN A 42 -0.11 -2.51 4.39
N HIS A 43 0.04 -2.63 3.06
CA HIS A 43 -0.01 -1.50 2.12
C HIS A 43 -1.37 -1.37 1.42
N GLY A 44 -2.41 -2.06 1.90
CA GLY A 44 -3.79 -1.90 1.42
C GLY A 44 -4.10 -2.51 0.06
N TYR A 45 -3.16 -3.23 -0.57
CA TYR A 45 -3.38 -3.86 -1.87
C TYR A 45 -4.28 -5.10 -1.81
N VAL A 46 -4.38 -5.73 -0.64
CA VAL A 46 -5.10 -6.98 -0.43
C VAL A 46 -5.73 -6.96 0.95
N ARG A 47 -6.94 -7.51 1.09
CA ARG A 47 -7.57 -7.72 2.40
C ARG A 47 -7.44 -9.18 2.82
N ARG A 48 -7.23 -9.39 4.12
CA ARG A 48 -7.25 -10.73 4.72
C ARG A 48 -8.62 -11.00 5.32
N GLU A 49 -9.28 -12.02 4.80
CA GLU A 49 -10.56 -12.54 5.29
C GLU A 49 -10.39 -13.92 5.92
N ARG A 50 -11.40 -14.34 6.67
CA ARG A 50 -11.51 -15.71 7.18
C ARG A 50 -12.51 -16.49 6.34
N ASP A 51 -12.07 -17.61 5.77
CA ASP A 51 -12.95 -18.57 5.10
C ASP A 51 -14.02 -19.08 6.10
N PRO A 52 -15.32 -18.81 5.85
CA PRO A 52 -16.41 -19.22 6.74
C PRO A 52 -16.51 -20.74 6.90
N GLN A 53 -16.13 -21.51 5.89
CA GLN A 53 -16.24 -22.96 5.88
C GLN A 53 -15.00 -23.64 6.47
N ARG A 54 -13.81 -23.14 6.17
CA ARG A 54 -12.55 -23.85 6.51
C ARG A 54 -11.70 -23.20 7.58
N ARG A 55 -12.12 -22.07 8.16
CA ARG A 55 -11.35 -21.26 9.14
C ARG A 55 -9.91 -21.04 8.67
N ARG A 56 -9.69 -20.77 7.39
CA ARG A 56 -8.36 -20.43 6.83
C ARG A 56 -8.37 -18.99 6.38
N ASP A 57 -7.19 -18.37 6.36
CA ASP A 57 -7.06 -17.03 5.80
C ASP A 57 -7.19 -17.09 4.27
N VAL A 58 -8.01 -16.21 3.74
CA VAL A 58 -8.19 -15.96 2.30
C VAL A 58 -7.77 -14.52 2.04
N TYR A 59 -6.99 -14.34 0.98
CA TYR A 59 -6.53 -13.04 0.51
C TYR A 59 -7.43 -12.61 -0.63
N VAL A 60 -8.00 -11.42 -0.52
CA VAL A 60 -9.00 -10.89 -1.44
C VAL A 60 -8.50 -9.57 -2.01
N ILE A 61 -8.67 -9.41 -3.31
CA ILE A 61 -8.63 -8.10 -3.96
C ILE A 61 -10.08 -7.72 -4.26
N ASP A 62 -10.51 -6.60 -3.70
CA ASP A 62 -11.82 -6.00 -3.97
C ASP A 62 -11.62 -4.64 -4.65
N ASP A 63 -12.70 -4.08 -5.18
CA ASP A 63 -12.63 -2.84 -5.97
C ASP A 63 -12.08 -1.66 -5.14
N GLU A 64 -12.25 -1.72 -3.82
CA GLU A 64 -11.79 -0.72 -2.87
C GLU A 64 -10.28 -0.85 -2.56
N ALA A 65 -9.63 -1.99 -2.81
CA ALA A 65 -8.21 -2.21 -2.53
C ALA A 65 -7.29 -1.21 -3.25
N TRP A 66 -7.63 -0.82 -4.48
CA TRP A 66 -6.87 0.20 -5.21
C TRP A 66 -6.97 1.56 -4.53
N TYR A 67 -8.17 1.98 -4.11
CA TYR A 67 -8.34 3.22 -3.36
C TYR A 67 -7.58 3.16 -2.02
N GLN A 68 -7.70 2.07 -1.26
CA GLN A 68 -7.05 1.93 0.03
C GLN A 68 -5.52 1.97 -0.09
N SER A 69 -4.95 1.28 -1.08
CA SER A 69 -3.49 1.31 -1.30
C SER A 69 -2.97 2.71 -1.64
N VAL A 70 -3.68 3.46 -2.48
CA VAL A 70 -3.32 4.85 -2.82
C VAL A 70 -3.41 5.76 -1.60
N VAL A 71 -4.52 5.71 -0.86
CA VAL A 71 -4.73 6.56 0.32
C VAL A 71 -3.73 6.24 1.43
N LEU A 72 -3.47 4.95 1.70
CA LEU A 72 -2.51 4.53 2.71
C LEU A 72 -1.08 4.96 2.34
N SER A 73 -0.67 4.75 1.09
CA SER A 73 0.66 5.17 0.61
C SER A 73 0.84 6.70 0.69
N ALA A 74 -0.19 7.47 0.32
CA ALA A 74 -0.16 8.92 0.39
C ALA A 74 -0.08 9.42 1.85
N ARG A 75 -0.83 8.80 2.77
CA ARG A 75 -0.75 9.14 4.20
C ARG A 75 0.63 8.88 4.80
N GLN A 76 1.24 7.73 4.50
CA GLN A 76 2.60 7.42 4.97
C GLN A 76 3.64 8.42 4.43
N THR A 77 3.48 8.81 3.17
CA THR A 77 4.35 9.82 2.55
C THR A 77 4.14 11.20 3.15
N LEU A 78 2.89 11.57 3.48
CA LEU A 78 2.56 12.82 4.16
C LEU A 78 3.14 12.88 5.58
N GLU A 79 3.12 11.79 6.34
CA GLU A 79 3.76 11.71 7.66
C GLU A 79 5.28 11.90 7.56
N THR A 80 5.89 11.30 6.54
CA THR A 80 7.31 11.48 6.22
C THR A 80 7.61 12.94 5.85
N ALA A 81 6.75 13.55 5.04
CA ALA A 81 6.87 14.95 4.62
C ALA A 81 6.82 15.90 5.82
N ARG A 82 5.86 15.71 6.73
CA ARG A 82 5.73 16.50 7.96
C ARG A 82 6.95 16.34 8.87
N SER A 83 7.45 15.11 9.01
CA SER A 83 8.66 14.83 9.78
C SER A 83 9.89 15.53 9.18
N ALA A 84 10.00 15.58 7.84
CA ALA A 84 11.05 16.32 7.16
C ALA A 84 10.95 17.83 7.41
N MET A 85 9.74 18.41 7.40
CA MET A 85 9.54 19.83 7.72
C MET A 85 9.95 20.15 9.18
N THR A 86 9.55 19.33 10.16
CA THR A 86 10.00 19.49 11.55
C THR A 86 11.52 19.42 11.66
N MET A 87 12.15 18.50 10.92
CA MET A 87 13.61 18.38 10.91
C MET A 87 14.29 19.57 10.21
N ALA A 88 13.63 20.19 9.23
CA ALA A 88 14.15 21.37 8.57
C ALA A 88 14.31 22.53 9.54
N GLU A 89 13.30 22.76 10.39
CA GLU A 89 13.31 23.79 11.44
C GLU A 89 14.41 23.52 12.47
N ALA A 90 14.47 22.30 13.00
CA ALA A 90 15.45 21.93 14.01
C ALA A 90 16.91 21.89 13.48
N SER A 91 17.12 21.75 12.17
CA SER A 91 18.44 21.80 11.54
C SER A 91 18.93 23.21 11.24
N GLY A 92 18.14 24.24 11.56
CA GLY A 92 18.38 25.62 11.12
C GLY A 92 17.86 25.82 9.68
N PRO A 93 16.83 26.67 9.47
CA PRO A 93 16.20 26.85 8.15
C PRO A 93 17.16 27.24 7.02
N ASP A 94 18.20 28.03 7.36
CA ASP A 94 19.18 28.50 6.38
C ASP A 94 20.33 27.50 6.15
N SER A 95 20.41 26.42 6.95
CA SER A 95 21.45 25.41 6.76
C SER A 95 21.19 24.59 5.48
N PRO A 96 22.24 24.06 4.83
CA PRO A 96 22.06 23.19 3.68
C PRO A 96 21.18 21.95 3.95
N VAL A 97 21.19 21.44 5.18
CA VAL A 97 20.32 20.32 5.60
C VAL A 97 18.88 20.80 5.72
N GLY A 98 18.66 21.92 6.41
CA GLY A 98 17.34 22.54 6.59
C GLY A 98 16.65 22.80 5.25
N GLN A 99 17.36 23.43 4.31
CA GLN A 99 16.84 23.71 2.97
C GLN A 99 16.48 22.44 2.18
N ARG A 100 17.30 21.37 2.26
CA ARG A 100 16.99 20.10 1.58
C ARG A 100 15.74 19.44 2.16
N MET A 101 15.64 19.40 3.49
CA MET A 101 14.49 18.82 4.19
C MET A 101 13.21 19.60 3.93
N ALA A 102 13.28 20.94 3.95
CA ALA A 102 12.13 21.80 3.66
C ALA A 102 11.63 21.60 2.22
N LYS A 103 12.53 21.56 1.24
CA LYS A 103 12.16 21.31 -0.18
C LYS A 103 11.51 19.95 -0.37
N ALA A 104 12.11 18.89 0.21
CA ALA A 104 11.58 17.54 0.12
C ALA A 104 10.22 17.42 0.82
N GLY A 105 10.10 17.94 2.04
CA GLY A 105 8.87 17.93 2.82
C GLY A 105 7.73 18.66 2.11
N ALA A 106 7.97 19.89 1.65
CA ALA A 106 6.95 20.67 0.94
C ALA A 106 6.46 19.98 -0.35
N PHE A 107 7.38 19.38 -1.12
CA PHE A 107 7.02 18.63 -2.33
C PHE A 107 6.17 17.39 -2.00
N LEU A 108 6.64 16.55 -1.07
CA LEU A 108 5.97 15.31 -0.71
C LEU A 108 4.62 15.55 -0.05
N GLU A 109 4.47 16.61 0.76
CA GLU A 109 3.19 17.01 1.33
C GLU A 109 2.19 17.38 0.22
N ARG A 110 2.58 18.25 -0.71
CA ARG A 110 1.71 18.64 -1.83
C ARG A 110 1.26 17.43 -2.64
N VAL A 111 2.19 16.59 -3.08
CA VAL A 111 1.89 15.41 -3.90
C VAL A 111 0.97 14.44 -3.16
N SER A 112 1.21 14.20 -1.87
CA SER A 112 0.38 13.30 -1.06
C SER A 112 -1.05 13.80 -0.93
N LEU A 113 -1.24 15.10 -0.65
CA LEU A 113 -2.57 15.71 -0.56
C LEU A 113 -3.29 15.66 -1.91
N ASP A 114 -2.59 15.95 -3.00
CA ASP A 114 -3.16 15.88 -4.36
C ASP A 114 -3.57 14.45 -4.74
N MET A 115 -2.75 13.46 -4.38
CA MET A 115 -3.08 12.03 -4.59
C MET A 115 -4.32 11.62 -3.81
N MET A 116 -4.43 12.00 -2.53
CA MET A 116 -5.62 11.69 -1.70
C MET A 116 -6.88 12.32 -2.29
N ASN A 117 -6.81 13.62 -2.63
CA ASN A 117 -7.93 14.33 -3.25
C ASN A 117 -8.33 13.71 -4.60
N SER A 118 -7.34 13.26 -5.39
CA SER A 118 -7.61 12.57 -6.66
C SER A 118 -8.26 11.21 -6.44
N ALA A 119 -7.82 10.45 -5.45
CA ALA A 119 -8.42 9.16 -5.10
C ALA A 119 -9.89 9.33 -4.68
N ASP A 120 -10.18 10.33 -3.84
CA ASP A 120 -11.55 10.63 -3.40
C ASP A 120 -12.46 11.00 -4.57
N ARG A 121 -12.01 11.89 -5.46
CA ARG A 121 -12.80 12.31 -6.64
C ARG A 121 -13.04 11.17 -7.62
N SER A 122 -12.06 10.29 -7.79
CA SER A 122 -12.12 9.19 -8.76
C SER A 122 -12.69 7.90 -8.16
N ARG A 123 -13.09 7.89 -6.89
CA ARG A 123 -13.56 6.68 -6.20
C ARG A 123 -14.75 6.01 -6.90
N GLY A 124 -15.61 6.80 -7.55
CA GLY A 124 -16.74 6.27 -8.33
C GLY A 124 -16.35 5.42 -9.54
N LEU A 125 -15.08 5.41 -9.97
CA LEU A 125 -14.59 4.51 -11.02
C LEU A 125 -14.41 3.06 -10.53
N LEU A 126 -14.46 2.84 -9.23
CA LEU A 126 -14.32 1.53 -8.58
C LEU A 126 -15.69 0.95 -8.16
N ALA A 127 -16.79 1.53 -8.63
CA ALA A 127 -18.17 1.12 -8.32
C ALA A 127 -18.82 0.33 -9.47
#